data_AF-A0A1Q5UKV6-F1
#
_entry.id   AF-A0A1Q5UKV6-F1
#
_cell.length_a   1.000
_cell.length_b   1.000
_cell.length_c   1.000
_cell.angle_alpha   90.00
_cell.angle_beta   90.00
_cell.angle_gamma   90.00
#
_symmetry.space_group_name_H-M   'P 1'
#
loop_
_entity.id
_entity.type
_entity.pdbx_description
1 polymer ?
#
loop_
_entity_poly.entity_id
_entity_poly.type
_entity_poly.pdbx_seq_one_letter_code
_entity_poly.pdbx_strand_id
1 'polypeptide(L)'
;MKLPEEFPYCFWHPDVPAEQTLRDLLERYLRKDLLRYQIGRACAAGGYTSLYLGLDLLPDVAIAEVARDNLASGQAIYESIIASPTRWNCMDDYNRCLHSPLRPGAQLNGDTCVRSMLDKTLPLGNCSCLILPRPTFDITEDWCLDADGTLPWARAVDPKAVQLFCEPLPADLPTVDKDLFILMAAWSGKSNATYGCADQA
;
A
#
# COMPACT_ATOMS: atom_id res chain seq x y z
N MET A 1 -22.44 21.76 -8.38
CA MET A 1 -21.48 21.12 -7.45
C MET A 1 -20.24 20.78 -8.25
N LYS A 2 -19.05 21.24 -7.84
CA LYS A 2 -17.81 20.73 -8.43
C LYS A 2 -17.66 19.30 -7.93
N LEU A 3 -17.45 18.35 -8.85
CA LEU A 3 -17.05 17.00 -8.46
C LEU A 3 -15.74 17.12 -7.65
N PRO A 4 -15.56 16.27 -6.62
CA PRO A 4 -14.27 16.20 -5.95
C PRO A 4 -13.18 15.91 -6.99
N GLU A 5 -12.03 16.55 -6.81
CA GLU A 5 -10.90 16.37 -7.71
C GLU A 5 -10.41 14.93 -7.57
N GLU A 6 -10.50 14.17 -8.66
CA GLU A 6 -10.12 12.76 -8.68
C GLU A 6 -8.61 12.64 -8.91
N PHE A 7 -7.90 12.03 -7.97
CA PHE A 7 -6.48 11.75 -8.08
C PHE A 7 -6.27 10.26 -8.35
N PRO A 8 -5.46 9.89 -9.35
CA PRO A 8 -5.11 8.49 -9.56
C PRO A 8 -4.31 7.97 -8.36
N TYR A 9 -4.52 6.70 -8.03
CA TYR A 9 -3.87 6.07 -6.88
C TYR A 9 -2.34 6.05 -7.02
N CYS A 10 -1.85 5.66 -8.19
CA CYS A 10 -0.42 5.66 -8.54
C CYS A 10 -0.21 6.51 -9.80
N PHE A 11 -0.14 7.83 -9.64
CA PHE A 11 0.07 8.75 -10.77
C PHE A 11 1.39 8.52 -11.54
N TRP A 12 2.32 7.79 -10.93
CA TRP A 12 3.64 7.48 -11.46
C TRP A 12 3.72 6.11 -12.15
N HIS A 13 2.65 5.32 -12.25
CA HIS A 13 2.68 4.09 -13.04
C HIS A 13 2.64 4.43 -14.56
N PRO A 14 3.38 3.73 -15.44
CA PRO A 14 4.19 2.50 -15.23
C PRO A 14 5.58 2.72 -14.63
N ASP A 15 6.16 3.90 -14.83
CA ASP A 15 7.55 4.19 -14.46
C ASP A 15 7.65 5.34 -13.47
N VAL A 16 8.38 5.12 -12.38
CA VAL A 16 8.62 6.17 -11.39
C VAL A 16 9.31 7.36 -12.07
N PRO A 17 8.70 8.57 -12.01
CA PRO A 17 9.22 9.73 -12.70
C PRO A 17 10.55 10.16 -12.08
N ALA A 18 11.39 10.81 -12.90
CA ALA A 18 12.63 11.40 -12.42
C ALA A 18 12.37 12.37 -11.24
N GLU A 19 13.31 12.42 -10.29
CA GLU A 19 13.21 13.27 -9.11
C GLU A 19 12.91 14.74 -9.45
N GLN A 20 13.52 15.27 -10.52
CA GLN A 20 13.28 16.64 -10.96
C GLN A 20 11.82 16.89 -11.36
N THR A 21 11.17 15.92 -12.02
CA THR A 21 9.75 16.01 -12.38
C THR A 21 8.87 16.12 -11.13
N LEU A 22 9.21 15.38 -10.07
CA LEU A 22 8.49 15.46 -8.79
C LEU A 22 8.68 16.83 -8.15
N ARG A 23 9.90 17.39 -8.18
CA ARG A 23 10.20 18.74 -7.68
C ARG A 23 9.40 19.81 -8.41
N ASP A 24 9.39 19.78 -9.75
CA ASP A 24 8.62 20.71 -10.58
C ASP A 24 7.12 20.63 -10.27
N LEU A 25 6.62 19.42 -10.00
CA LEU A 25 5.22 19.18 -9.68
C LEU A 25 4.86 19.70 -8.28
N LEU A 26 5.76 19.53 -7.31
CA LEU A 26 5.64 20.15 -5.98
C LEU A 26 5.54 21.67 -6.07
N GLU A 27 6.43 22.31 -6.82
CA GLU A 27 6.47 23.78 -6.97
C GLU A 27 5.18 24.33 -7.61
N ARG A 28 4.63 23.63 -8.60
CA ARG A 28 3.40 24.05 -9.29
C ARG A 28 2.14 23.90 -8.42
N TYR A 29 2.13 22.94 -7.49
CA TYR A 29 0.92 22.54 -6.75
C TYR A 29 1.11 22.52 -5.23
N LEU A 30 1.95 23.42 -4.70
CA LEU A 30 2.38 23.54 -3.28
C LEU A 30 1.27 23.45 -2.20
N ARG A 31 0.01 23.74 -2.55
CA ARG A 31 -1.11 23.85 -1.59
C ARG A 31 -1.96 22.59 -1.45
N LYS A 32 -1.59 21.48 -2.10
CA LYS A 32 -2.37 20.23 -2.05
C LYS A 32 -1.67 19.19 -1.19
N ASP A 33 -2.12 19.02 0.05
CA ASP A 33 -1.51 18.07 1.00
C ASP A 33 -1.53 16.63 0.46
N LEU A 34 -2.65 16.20 -0.14
CA LEU A 34 -2.77 14.88 -0.77
C LEU A 34 -1.66 14.66 -1.80
N LEU A 35 -1.32 15.68 -2.58
CA LEU A 35 -0.27 15.58 -3.60
C LEU A 35 1.11 15.41 -2.97
N ARG A 36 1.38 16.07 -1.84
CA ARG A 36 2.65 15.92 -1.11
C ARG A 36 2.83 14.47 -0.63
N TYR A 37 1.78 13.85 -0.10
CA TYR A 37 1.81 12.44 0.30
C TYR A 37 1.97 11.49 -0.90
N GLN A 38 1.28 11.76 -2.01
CA GLN A 38 1.45 10.97 -3.24
C GLN A 38 2.89 11.09 -3.79
N ILE A 39 3.50 12.28 -3.75
CA ILE A 39 4.91 12.43 -4.11
C ILE A 39 5.81 11.73 -3.09
N GLY A 40 5.46 11.70 -1.80
CA GLY A 40 6.14 10.90 -0.79
C GLY A 40 6.15 9.41 -1.15
N ARG A 41 5.01 8.85 -1.61
CA ARG A 41 4.95 7.47 -2.15
C ARG A 41 5.82 7.30 -3.39
N ALA A 42 5.82 8.25 -4.32
CA ALA A 42 6.70 8.21 -5.49
C ALA A 42 8.18 8.23 -5.09
N CYS A 43 8.55 9.01 -4.07
CA CYS A 43 9.91 9.03 -3.52
C CYS A 43 10.28 7.69 -2.88
N ALA A 44 9.37 7.05 -2.16
CA ALA A 44 9.57 5.71 -1.62
C ALA A 44 9.77 4.67 -2.73
N ALA A 45 8.95 4.71 -3.77
CA ALA A 45 9.05 3.83 -4.94
C ALA A 45 10.31 4.09 -5.79
N GLY A 46 10.83 5.32 -5.82
CA GLY A 46 12.01 5.73 -6.58
C GLY A 46 13.33 5.77 -5.80
N GLY A 47 13.28 5.71 -4.47
CA GLY A 47 14.44 5.88 -3.59
C GLY A 47 14.92 7.33 -3.43
N TYR A 48 14.07 8.32 -3.69
CA TYR A 48 14.43 9.75 -3.62
C TYR A 48 14.43 10.28 -2.17
N THR A 49 15.35 9.76 -1.35
CA THR A 49 15.40 10.02 0.10
C THR A 49 15.54 11.51 0.42
N SER A 50 16.43 12.24 -0.28
CA SER A 50 16.63 13.67 -0.03
C SER A 50 15.39 14.51 -0.35
N LEU A 51 14.65 14.15 -1.40
CA LEU A 51 13.38 14.82 -1.73
C LEU A 51 12.33 14.49 -0.65
N TYR A 52 12.17 13.21 -0.29
CA TYR A 52 11.22 12.77 0.72
C TYR A 52 11.38 13.50 2.05
N LEU A 53 12.61 13.56 2.59
CA LEU A 53 12.89 14.25 3.85
C LEU A 53 12.56 15.75 3.79
N GLY A 54 12.72 16.38 2.62
CA GLY A 54 12.35 17.78 2.39
C GLY A 54 10.83 18.03 2.32
N LEU A 55 10.01 16.99 2.16
CA LEU A 55 8.55 17.12 2.15
C LEU A 55 7.96 17.35 3.54
N ASP A 56 8.71 17.05 4.61
CA ASP A 56 8.28 17.19 6.00
C ASP A 56 6.89 16.59 6.26
N LEU A 57 6.70 15.36 5.78
CA LEU A 57 5.44 14.61 5.95
C LEU A 57 5.40 13.96 7.33
N LEU A 58 4.19 13.67 7.80
CA LEU A 58 4.04 12.74 8.91
C LEU A 58 4.56 11.35 8.49
N PRO A 59 5.14 10.58 9.43
CA PRO A 59 5.70 9.26 9.17
C PRO A 59 4.57 8.26 8.89
N ASP A 60 4.11 8.26 7.65
CA ASP A 60 2.96 7.51 7.15
C ASP A 60 3.34 6.05 6.84
N VAL A 61 2.53 5.12 7.33
CA VAL A 61 2.79 3.68 7.18
C VAL A 61 2.68 3.19 5.74
N ALA A 62 1.83 3.80 4.90
CA ALA A 62 1.72 3.40 3.51
C ALA A 62 2.95 3.82 2.70
N ILE A 63 3.54 4.99 3.00
CA ILE A 63 4.85 5.34 2.43
C ILE A 63 5.93 4.36 2.89
N ALA A 64 5.91 3.93 4.16
CA ALA A 64 6.85 2.94 4.66
C ALA A 64 6.70 1.58 3.94
N GLU A 65 5.48 1.12 3.69
CA GLU A 65 5.24 -0.12 2.95
C GLU A 65 5.74 -0.05 1.52
N VAL A 66 5.52 1.07 0.82
CA VAL A 66 6.09 1.30 -0.53
C VAL A 66 7.62 1.34 -0.49
N ALA A 67 8.21 1.97 0.52
CA ALA A 67 9.67 2.05 0.67
C ALA A 67 10.29 0.67 0.93
N ARG A 68 9.58 -0.17 1.72
CA ARG A 68 9.93 -1.57 1.98
C ARG A 68 9.70 -2.48 0.77
N ASP A 69 8.79 -2.14 -0.12
CA ASP A 69 8.66 -2.87 -1.39
C ASP A 69 9.89 -2.64 -2.29
N ASN A 70 10.45 -1.42 -2.25
CA ASN A 70 11.66 -1.04 -2.96
C ASN A 70 12.92 -1.05 -2.07
N LEU A 71 13.20 -2.12 -1.32
CA LEU A 71 14.30 -2.16 -0.34
C LEU A 71 15.67 -1.72 -0.91
N ALA A 72 15.94 -1.95 -2.19
CA ALA A 72 17.21 -1.60 -2.82
C ALA A 72 17.54 -0.09 -2.75
N SER A 73 16.53 0.77 -2.82
CA SER A 73 16.71 2.24 -2.85
C SER A 73 15.83 2.99 -1.84
N GLY A 74 14.80 2.35 -1.29
CA GLY A 74 13.85 2.92 -0.34
C GLY A 74 14.22 2.72 1.14
N GLN A 75 15.28 1.96 1.45
CA GLN A 75 15.62 1.58 2.83
C GLN A 75 15.73 2.77 3.80
N ALA A 76 16.39 3.86 3.40
CA ALA A 76 16.56 5.03 4.26
C ALA A 76 15.22 5.73 4.58
N ILE A 77 14.28 5.77 3.62
CA ILE A 77 12.93 6.29 3.84
C ILE A 77 12.18 5.39 4.81
N TYR A 78 12.22 4.07 4.58
CA TYR A 78 11.59 3.08 5.46
C TYR A 78 12.10 3.23 6.90
N GLU A 79 13.42 3.20 7.12
CA GLU A 79 14.03 3.33 8.44
C GLU A 79 13.65 4.65 9.13
N SER A 80 13.60 5.76 8.39
CA SER A 80 13.21 7.06 8.95
C SER A 80 11.77 7.06 9.50
N ILE A 81 10.86 6.35 8.84
CA ILE A 81 9.45 6.25 9.25
C ILE A 81 9.31 5.27 10.43
N ILE A 82 9.97 4.12 10.36
CA ILE A 82 9.89 3.08 11.39
C ILE A 82 10.55 3.50 12.70
N ALA A 83 11.61 4.29 12.64
CA ALA A 83 12.26 4.84 13.83
C ALA A 83 11.42 5.93 14.53
N SER A 84 10.36 6.44 13.89
CA SER A 84 9.50 7.45 14.50
C SER A 84 8.75 6.90 15.73
N PRO A 85 8.70 7.64 16.85
CA PRO A 85 7.93 7.23 18.03
C PRO A 85 6.43 7.14 17.79
N THR A 86 5.91 7.86 16.78
CA THR A 86 4.51 7.81 16.39
C THR A 86 4.43 7.73 14.88
N ARG A 87 3.80 6.67 14.38
CA ARG A 87 3.52 6.44 12.96
C ARG A 87 2.04 6.71 12.68
N TRP A 88 1.75 7.09 11.45
CA TRP A 88 0.43 7.58 11.07
C TRP A 88 -0.16 6.77 9.93
N ASN A 89 -1.48 6.67 9.92
CA ASN A 89 -2.26 6.29 8.75
C ASN A 89 -2.89 7.60 8.22
N CYS A 90 -2.19 8.26 7.30
CA CYS A 90 -2.59 9.54 6.73
C CYS A 90 -3.43 9.36 5.46
N MET A 91 -3.03 8.46 4.57
CA MET A 91 -3.71 8.23 3.30
C MET A 91 -4.85 7.21 3.45
N ASP A 92 -6.02 7.56 2.90
CA ASP A 92 -7.13 6.65 2.69
C ASP A 92 -7.08 6.18 1.23
N ASP A 93 -6.43 5.04 1.03
CA ASP A 93 -6.20 4.46 -0.29
C ASP A 93 -7.52 4.10 -1.00
N TYR A 94 -8.52 3.63 -0.25
CA TYR A 94 -9.85 3.28 -0.77
C TYR A 94 -10.59 4.49 -1.33
N ASN A 95 -10.55 5.61 -0.61
CA ASN A 95 -11.23 6.84 -1.00
C ASN A 95 -10.32 7.82 -1.76
N ARG A 96 -9.04 7.46 -1.99
CA ARG A 96 -7.99 8.27 -2.64
C ARG A 96 -7.89 9.68 -2.04
N CYS A 97 -7.94 9.78 -0.72
CA CYS A 97 -7.90 11.04 0.01
C CYS A 97 -7.01 10.96 1.25
N LEU A 98 -6.93 12.05 2.02
CA LEU A 98 -6.32 11.99 3.35
C LEU A 98 -7.41 11.76 4.39
N HIS A 99 -7.12 10.93 5.38
CA HIS A 99 -7.99 10.75 6.53
C HIS A 99 -8.21 12.10 7.24
N SER A 100 -9.48 12.39 7.56
CA SER A 100 -9.88 13.56 8.33
C SER A 100 -10.77 13.10 9.49
N PRO A 101 -10.26 13.08 10.74
CA PRO A 101 -8.90 13.47 11.16
C PRO A 101 -7.84 12.44 10.78
N LEU A 102 -6.58 12.87 10.75
CA LEU A 102 -5.42 11.98 10.60
C LEU A 102 -5.32 11.00 11.78
N ARG A 103 -4.85 9.78 11.53
CA ARG A 103 -4.90 8.68 12.51
C ARG A 103 -3.49 8.31 13.02
N PRO A 104 -3.14 8.61 14.28
CA PRO A 104 -1.86 8.20 14.86
C PRO A 104 -1.89 6.75 15.35
N GLY A 105 -0.72 6.19 15.66
CA GLY A 105 -0.58 4.86 16.26
C GLY A 105 -0.72 3.72 15.23
N ALA A 106 -0.50 4.02 13.95
CA ALA A 106 -0.58 3.04 12.88
C ALA A 106 0.63 2.10 12.89
N GLN A 107 0.42 0.89 12.37
CA GLN A 107 1.43 -0.15 12.22
C GLN A 107 1.43 -0.62 10.75
N LEU A 108 2.50 -1.28 10.33
CA LEU A 108 2.54 -1.92 9.01
C LEU A 108 1.58 -3.10 9.04
N ASN A 109 0.56 -3.09 8.19
CA ASN A 109 -0.50 -4.10 8.22
C ASN A 109 -0.69 -4.81 6.88
N GLY A 110 0.07 -4.46 5.84
CA GLY A 110 -0.02 -5.05 4.51
C GLY A 110 -1.24 -4.62 3.71
N ASP A 111 -1.94 -3.54 4.09
CA ASP A 111 -3.06 -2.99 3.32
C ASP A 111 -2.64 -2.07 2.17
N THR A 112 -1.42 -1.54 2.20
CA THR A 112 -0.98 -0.62 1.16
C THR A 112 -0.79 -1.39 -0.14
N CYS A 113 -1.42 -0.91 -1.21
CA CYS A 113 -1.19 -1.47 -2.53
C CYS A 113 0.15 -0.95 -3.07
N VAL A 114 1.20 -1.76 -2.89
CA VAL A 114 2.58 -1.44 -3.27
C VAL A 114 2.86 -1.76 -4.74
N ARG A 115 4.00 -1.30 -5.27
CA ARG A 115 4.34 -1.40 -6.70
C ARG A 115 4.41 -2.85 -7.17
N SER A 116 5.02 -3.74 -6.41
CA SER A 116 5.15 -5.17 -6.78
C SER A 116 3.82 -5.90 -6.92
N MET A 117 2.71 -5.34 -6.42
CA MET A 117 1.37 -5.89 -6.66
C MET A 117 0.93 -5.71 -8.11
N LEU A 118 1.46 -4.72 -8.83
CA LEU A 118 1.16 -4.47 -10.24
C LEU A 118 1.68 -5.58 -11.15
N ASP A 119 2.74 -6.27 -10.73
CA ASP A 119 3.30 -7.41 -11.45
C ASP A 119 2.43 -8.68 -11.29
N LYS A 120 1.43 -8.67 -10.38
CA LYS A 120 0.58 -9.82 -10.08
C LYS A 120 -0.69 -9.83 -10.94
N THR A 121 -0.54 -10.19 -12.21
CA THR A 121 -1.64 -10.20 -13.18
C THR A 121 -2.47 -11.49 -13.17
N LEU A 122 -3.65 -11.42 -13.77
CA LEU A 122 -4.65 -12.47 -13.93
C LEU A 122 -4.80 -12.84 -15.43
N PRO A 123 -4.95 -14.12 -15.79
CA PRO A 123 -4.96 -14.52 -17.19
C PRO A 123 -6.23 -14.06 -17.92
N LEU A 124 -6.07 -13.60 -19.16
CA LEU A 124 -7.16 -13.38 -20.12
C LEU A 124 -7.75 -14.72 -20.59
N GLY A 125 -9.01 -15.03 -20.27
CA GLY A 125 -9.67 -16.24 -20.80
C GLY A 125 -11.01 -16.62 -20.16
N ASN A 126 -11.71 -17.58 -20.81
CA ASN A 126 -13.03 -18.13 -20.44
C ASN A 126 -13.00 -18.90 -19.09
N CYS A 127 -12.75 -18.18 -18.00
CA CYS A 127 -13.02 -18.71 -16.68
C CYS A 127 -14.52 -18.61 -16.43
N SER A 128 -15.27 -19.69 -16.63
CA SER A 128 -16.64 -19.83 -16.10
C SER A 128 -16.69 -19.75 -14.56
N CYS A 129 -15.52 -19.59 -13.92
CA CYS A 129 -15.26 -19.42 -12.50
C CYS A 129 -15.18 -17.94 -12.05
N LEU A 130 -15.51 -16.96 -12.90
CA LEU A 130 -15.48 -15.53 -12.53
C LEU A 130 -16.61 -15.13 -11.55
N ILE A 131 -16.75 -15.84 -10.43
CA ILE A 131 -16.89 -15.19 -9.13
C ILE A 131 -15.46 -14.97 -8.61
N LEU A 132 -14.60 -14.34 -9.42
CA LEU A 132 -13.35 -13.84 -8.86
C LEU A 132 -13.77 -12.74 -7.89
N PRO A 133 -13.35 -12.80 -6.62
CA PRO A 133 -13.50 -11.64 -5.76
C PRO A 133 -12.83 -10.49 -6.51
N ARG A 134 -13.60 -9.42 -6.74
CA ARG A 134 -13.09 -8.16 -7.28
C ARG A 134 -11.77 -7.89 -6.55
N PRO A 135 -10.63 -7.65 -7.24
CA PRO A 135 -9.39 -7.32 -6.56
C PRO A 135 -9.72 -6.24 -5.53
N THR A 136 -9.32 -6.48 -4.28
CA THR A 136 -9.71 -5.66 -3.12
C THR A 136 -9.44 -4.18 -3.38
N PHE A 137 -8.45 -3.90 -4.24
CA PHE A 137 -8.19 -2.62 -4.84
C PHE A 137 -7.49 -2.80 -6.21
N ASP A 138 -8.01 -2.19 -7.27
CA ASP A 138 -7.45 -2.26 -8.64
C ASP A 138 -6.70 -0.96 -8.94
N ILE A 139 -5.37 -0.97 -8.79
CA ILE A 139 -4.54 0.23 -8.96
C ILE A 139 -4.61 0.77 -10.40
N THR A 140 -4.62 -0.13 -11.38
CA THR A 140 -4.56 0.18 -12.82
C THR A 140 -5.94 0.41 -13.44
N GLU A 141 -7.01 0.09 -12.71
CA GLU A 141 -8.41 0.17 -13.16
C GLU A 141 -8.68 -0.74 -14.39
N ASP A 142 -7.82 -1.73 -14.63
CA ASP A 142 -7.86 -2.69 -15.75
C ASP A 142 -8.03 -4.15 -15.28
N TRP A 143 -8.31 -4.33 -13.98
CA TRP A 143 -8.50 -5.61 -13.28
C TRP A 143 -7.24 -6.48 -13.20
N CYS A 144 -6.07 -5.89 -13.45
CA CYS A 144 -4.78 -6.56 -13.54
C CYS A 144 -4.81 -7.74 -14.55
N LEU A 145 -5.51 -7.60 -15.68
CA LEU A 145 -5.60 -8.68 -16.68
C LEU A 145 -4.38 -8.69 -17.62
N ASP A 146 -3.81 -9.86 -17.87
CA ASP A 146 -2.69 -10.07 -18.79
C ASP A 146 -2.82 -11.42 -19.52
N ALA A 147 -2.25 -11.54 -20.72
CA ALA A 147 -2.28 -12.80 -21.48
C ALA A 147 -1.51 -13.93 -20.77
N ASP A 148 -0.43 -13.58 -20.08
CA ASP A 148 0.45 -14.49 -19.35
C ASP A 148 0.19 -14.47 -17.84
N GLY A 149 -0.96 -13.93 -17.41
CA GLY A 149 -1.30 -13.80 -16.00
C GLY A 149 -1.44 -15.14 -15.27
N THR A 150 -1.31 -15.09 -13.94
CA THR A 150 -1.34 -16.30 -13.09
C THR A 150 -2.54 -16.28 -12.16
N LEU A 151 -3.33 -17.37 -12.20
CA LEU A 151 -4.48 -17.56 -11.32
C LEU A 151 -4.07 -17.48 -9.83
N PRO A 152 -4.87 -16.87 -8.94
CA PRO A 152 -4.48 -16.67 -7.55
C PRO A 152 -4.09 -17.96 -6.82
N TRP A 153 -4.83 -19.05 -7.02
CA TRP A 153 -4.55 -20.36 -6.40
C TRP A 153 -3.35 -21.10 -6.99
N ALA A 154 -2.81 -20.65 -8.13
CA ALA A 154 -1.60 -21.20 -8.73
C ALA A 154 -0.32 -20.46 -8.24
N ARG A 155 -0.46 -19.33 -7.54
CA ARG A 155 0.66 -18.58 -6.99
C ARG A 155 1.28 -19.34 -5.82
N ALA A 156 2.61 -19.39 -5.78
CA ALA A 156 3.32 -19.98 -4.66
C ALA A 156 3.03 -19.18 -3.37
N VAL A 157 2.70 -19.89 -2.29
CA VAL A 157 2.56 -19.27 -0.98
C VAL A 157 3.93 -19.10 -0.36
N ASP A 158 4.25 -17.88 0.10
CA ASP A 158 5.48 -17.60 0.83
C ASP A 158 5.52 -18.43 2.13
N PRO A 159 6.55 -19.29 2.34
CA PRO A 159 6.72 -20.04 3.58
C PRO A 159 6.69 -19.17 4.84
N LYS A 160 7.14 -17.91 4.74
CA LYS A 160 7.10 -16.95 5.86
C LYS A 160 5.67 -16.53 6.20
N ALA A 161 4.79 -16.41 5.21
CA ALA A 161 3.36 -16.17 5.44
C ALA A 161 2.72 -17.37 6.15
N VAL A 162 3.13 -18.60 5.80
CA VAL A 162 2.62 -19.83 6.46
C VAL A 162 3.01 -19.88 7.95
N GLN A 163 4.25 -19.51 8.28
CA GLN A 163 4.71 -19.47 9.68
C GLN A 163 3.85 -18.54 10.55
N LEU A 164 3.45 -17.39 9.99
CA LEU A 164 2.62 -16.42 10.70
C LEU A 164 1.20 -16.92 11.02
N PHE A 165 0.72 -18.01 10.41
CA PHE A 165 -0.54 -18.64 10.82
C PHE A 165 -0.42 -19.43 12.13
N CYS A 166 0.79 -19.83 12.51
CA CYS A 166 1.06 -20.64 13.68
C CYS A 166 1.51 -19.82 14.90
N GLU A 167 1.82 -18.53 14.70
CA GLU A 167 2.35 -17.62 15.70
C GLU A 167 1.41 -16.42 15.91
N PRO A 168 1.49 -15.70 17.06
CA PRO A 168 0.80 -14.43 17.21
C PRO A 168 1.29 -13.44 16.15
N LEU A 169 0.37 -12.75 15.47
CA LEU A 169 0.77 -11.77 14.46
C LEU A 169 1.60 -10.65 15.12
N PRO A 170 2.74 -10.28 14.52
CA PRO A 170 3.49 -9.13 14.97
C PRO A 170 2.67 -7.85 14.78
N ALA A 171 2.96 -6.83 15.58
CA ALA A 171 2.35 -5.51 15.40
C ALA A 171 2.62 -4.96 13.99
N ASP A 172 3.86 -5.08 13.52
CA ASP A 172 4.24 -4.75 12.15
C ASP A 172 4.33 -6.02 11.31
N LEU A 173 3.33 -6.23 10.45
CA LEU A 173 3.31 -7.33 9.50
C LEU A 173 4.48 -7.19 8.51
N PRO A 174 5.25 -8.26 8.25
CA PRO A 174 6.25 -8.27 7.18
C PRO A 174 5.58 -8.13 5.81
N THR A 175 6.36 -7.94 4.75
CA THR A 175 5.83 -7.98 3.38
C THR A 175 5.36 -9.40 3.07
N VAL A 176 4.06 -9.64 3.11
CA VAL A 176 3.40 -10.92 2.83
C VAL A 176 2.07 -10.68 2.13
N ASP A 177 1.56 -11.71 1.45
CA ASP A 177 0.21 -11.66 0.88
C ASP A 177 -0.84 -11.70 1.99
N LYS A 178 -1.41 -10.54 2.31
CA LYS A 178 -2.37 -10.38 3.41
C LYS A 178 -3.68 -11.14 3.17
N ASP A 179 -4.05 -11.37 1.90
CA ASP A 179 -5.31 -12.03 1.56
C ASP A 179 -5.37 -13.46 2.12
N LEU A 180 -4.22 -14.12 2.25
CA LEU A 180 -4.14 -15.44 2.88
C LEU A 180 -4.58 -15.40 4.36
N PHE A 181 -4.25 -14.34 5.10
CA PHE A 181 -4.70 -14.17 6.49
C PHE A 181 -6.19 -13.90 6.57
N ILE A 182 -6.73 -13.12 5.63
CA ILE A 182 -8.18 -12.87 5.55
C ILE A 182 -8.92 -14.19 5.28
N LEU A 183 -8.45 -14.98 4.31
CA LEU A 183 -9.04 -16.28 3.96
C LEU A 183 -8.97 -17.28 5.11
N MET A 184 -7.82 -17.36 5.80
CA MET A 184 -7.65 -18.25 6.95
C MET A 184 -8.50 -17.83 8.15
N ALA A 185 -8.65 -16.52 8.40
CA ALA A 185 -9.53 -15.99 9.43
C ALA A 185 -11.00 -16.35 9.13
N ALA A 186 -11.44 -16.16 7.88
CA ALA A 186 -12.77 -16.55 7.44
C ALA A 186 -13.03 -18.06 7.57
N TRP A 187 -12.07 -18.89 7.16
CA TRP A 187 -12.18 -20.35 7.25
C TRP A 187 -12.27 -20.84 8.70
N SER A 188 -11.48 -20.26 9.60
CA SER A 188 -11.49 -20.63 11.03
C SER A 188 -12.67 -20.08 11.83
N GLY A 189 -13.59 -19.35 11.18
CA GLY A 189 -14.74 -18.71 11.84
C GLY A 189 -14.35 -17.54 12.74
N LYS A 190 -13.11 -17.04 12.62
CA LYS A 190 -12.64 -15.84 13.31
C LYS A 190 -12.98 -14.62 12.45
N SER A 191 -14.23 -14.19 12.51
CA SER A 191 -14.70 -12.96 11.84
C SER A 191 -14.15 -11.67 12.49
N ASN A 192 -13.51 -11.77 13.66
CA ASN A 192 -12.83 -10.64 14.29
C ASN A 192 -11.39 -10.49 13.78
N ALA A 193 -11.27 -9.98 12.56
CA ALA A 193 -10.18 -9.08 12.23
C ALA A 193 -10.52 -7.67 12.78
N THR A 194 -10.82 -7.57 14.07
CA THR A 194 -10.92 -6.28 14.76
C THR A 194 -9.50 -5.76 14.94
N TYR A 195 -8.96 -5.16 13.89
CA TYR A 195 -7.81 -4.28 13.98
C TYR A 195 -8.25 -3.05 14.78
N GLY A 196 -7.87 -3.01 16.05
CA GLY A 196 -8.02 -1.83 16.92
C GLY A 196 -9.34 -1.71 17.68
N CYS A 197 -9.43 -2.39 18.82
CA CYS A 197 -9.91 -1.75 20.05
C CYS A 197 -9.44 -2.61 21.23
N ALA A 198 -8.47 -2.10 22.00
CA ALA A 198 -8.20 -2.65 23.32
C ALA A 198 -9.45 -2.42 24.17
N ASP A 199 -9.99 -3.50 24.71
CA ASP A 199 -11.02 -3.45 25.74
C ASP A 199 -10.55 -2.56 26.88
N GLN A 200 -11.37 -1.55 27.19
CA GLN A 200 -11.32 -0.84 28.45
C GLN A 200 -11.80 -1.80 29.55
N ALA A 201 -10.93 -2.05 30.53
CA ALA A 201 -11.29 -2.43 31.88
C ALA A 201 -10.43 -1.61 32.86
#